data_AF-A0ABD1CUZ5-F1
#
_entry.id   AF-A0ABD1CUZ5-F1
#
_cell.length_a   1.000
_cell.length_b   1.000
_cell.length_c   1.000
_cell.angle_alpha   90.00
_cell.angle_beta   90.00
_cell.angle_gamma   90.00
#
_symmetry.space_group_name_H-M   'P 1'
#
loop_
_entity.id
_entity.type
_entity.pdbx_description
1 polymer ?
#
loop_
_entity_poly.entity_id
_entity_poly.type
_entity_poly.pdbx_seq_one_letter_code
_entity_poly.pdbx_strand_id
1 'polypeptide(L)'
;MILTGLEAEVKVIAQTFSVIFENTDQRVQWRMEGEPCSVWQIELKMKYYFWKFVQEEFGKCIDLHVEFLAMLNRVRPMLNRMFYIMYYSTALSLACGAMYLASLKTITLFSHQSIGNEVYGLDWPMRLECEDLFIVEHRSVRKIMTVVIAVSQQPLRLNGLGREEFTQDRFWALLNLAYNFYNVLNDYNDCCVTNNGT
;
A
#
# COMPACT_ATOMS: atom_id res chain seq x y z
N MET A 1 -5.50 10.43 10.33
CA MET A 1 -6.44 11.20 11.18
C MET A 1 -7.44 10.29 11.91
N ILE A 2 -8.14 9.38 11.22
CA ILE A 2 -9.06 8.43 11.89
C ILE A 2 -8.30 7.44 12.80
N LEU A 3 -7.20 6.84 12.31
CA LEU A 3 -6.38 5.89 13.07
C LEU A 3 -5.74 6.51 14.33
N THR A 4 -5.29 7.76 14.24
CA THR A 4 -4.70 8.50 15.36
C THR A 4 -5.74 8.84 16.44
N GLY A 5 -6.99 9.08 16.04
CA GLY A 5 -8.09 9.25 16.99
C GLY A 5 -8.42 7.95 17.72
N LEU A 6 -8.51 6.84 16.97
CA LEU A 6 -8.76 5.51 17.53
C LEU A 6 -7.68 5.08 18.52
N GLU A 7 -6.40 5.35 18.21
CA GLU A 7 -5.28 5.08 19.10
C GLU A 7 -5.37 5.88 20.40
N ALA A 8 -5.77 7.15 20.33
CA ALA A 8 -5.95 8.00 21.51
C ALA A 8 -7.08 7.47 22.40
N GLU A 9 -8.22 7.05 21.82
CA GLU A 9 -9.33 6.48 22.59
C GLU A 9 -8.94 5.19 23.32
N VAL A 10 -8.21 4.28 22.66
CA VAL A 10 -7.69 3.06 23.32
C VAL A 10 -6.79 3.40 24.49
N LYS A 11 -5.90 4.40 24.34
CA LYS A 11 -5.02 4.84 25.43
C LYS A 11 -5.80 5.39 26.61
N VAL A 12 -6.85 6.18 26.36
CA VAL A 12 -7.73 6.71 27.42
C VAL A 12 -8.45 5.59 28.15
N ILE A 13 -8.99 4.60 27.42
CA ILE A 13 -9.65 3.44 28.03
C ILE A 13 -8.64 2.65 28.89
N ALA A 14 -7.46 2.35 28.36
CA ALA A 14 -6.42 1.63 29.09
C ALA A 14 -5.96 2.38 30.35
N GLN A 15 -5.80 3.69 30.26
CA GLN A 15 -5.48 4.53 31.40
C GLN A 15 -6.60 4.51 32.45
N THR A 16 -7.86 4.52 32.02
CA THR A 16 -9.02 4.40 32.92
C THR A 16 -8.97 3.09 33.70
N PHE A 17 -8.67 1.95 33.04
CA PHE A 17 -8.48 0.67 33.70
C PHE A 17 -7.35 0.68 34.74
N SER A 18 -6.26 1.40 34.47
CA SER A 18 -5.10 1.46 35.37
C SER A 18 -5.38 2.15 36.70
N VAL A 19 -6.37 3.05 36.76
CA VAL A 19 -6.72 3.85 37.95
C VAL A 19 -8.00 3.38 38.66
N ILE A 20 -8.65 2.30 38.19
CA ILE A 20 -9.92 1.80 38.76
C ILE A 20 -9.79 1.51 40.26
N PHE A 21 -8.74 0.81 40.67
CA PHE A 21 -8.59 0.40 42.07
C PHE A 21 -8.30 1.60 42.97
N GLU A 22 -7.48 2.55 42.54
CA GLU A 22 -7.20 3.78 43.28
C GLU A 22 -8.46 4.63 43.48
N ASN A 23 -9.28 4.78 42.43
CA ASN A 23 -10.58 5.45 42.53
C ASN A 23 -11.56 4.70 43.44
N THR A 24 -11.52 3.36 43.40
CA THR A 24 -12.38 2.53 44.25
C THR A 24 -12.00 2.68 45.72
N ASP A 25 -10.72 2.60 46.03
CA ASP A 25 -10.21 2.74 47.40
C ASP A 25 -10.54 4.13 47.97
N GLN A 26 -10.37 5.20 47.18
CA GLN A 26 -10.79 6.56 47.57
C GLN A 26 -12.31 6.63 47.85
N ARG A 27 -13.15 6.05 46.99
CA ARG A 27 -14.62 6.04 47.18
C ARG A 27 -15.04 5.25 48.41
N VAL A 28 -14.38 4.12 48.71
CA VAL A 28 -14.60 3.35 49.93
C VAL A 28 -14.25 4.19 51.15
N GLN A 29 -13.05 4.80 51.15
CA GLN A 29 -12.56 5.58 52.28
C GLN A 29 -13.47 6.78 52.61
N TRP A 30 -13.86 7.57 51.61
CA TRP A 30 -14.82 8.66 51.80
C TRP A 30 -16.17 8.21 52.36
N ARG A 31 -16.64 7.02 51.97
CA ARG A 31 -17.89 6.48 52.52
C ARG A 31 -17.77 6.00 53.95
N MET A 32 -16.61 5.49 54.34
CA MET A 32 -16.33 5.05 55.70
C MET A 32 -16.22 6.23 56.67
N GLU A 33 -15.69 7.38 56.23
CA GLU A 33 -15.57 8.59 57.06
C GLU A 33 -16.92 9.25 57.40
N GLY A 34 -17.97 8.98 56.61
CA GLY A 34 -19.31 9.57 56.79
C GLY A 34 -20.27 8.79 57.69
N GLU A 35 -19.96 7.55 58.10
CA GLU A 35 -20.86 6.69 58.88
C GLU A 35 -20.24 6.25 60.22
N PRO A 36 -20.82 6.61 61.38
CA PRO A 36 -20.35 6.07 62.66
C PRO A 36 -20.70 4.58 62.75
N CYS A 37 -19.68 3.72 62.86
CA CYS A 37 -19.82 2.26 62.98
C CYS A 37 -19.07 1.69 64.19
N SER A 38 -19.57 0.57 64.72
CA SER A 38 -18.83 -0.24 65.69
C SER A 38 -17.66 -0.96 65.02
N VAL A 39 -16.56 -1.20 65.75
CA VAL A 39 -15.30 -1.77 65.23
C VAL A 39 -15.51 -3.04 64.40
N TRP A 40 -16.40 -3.93 64.84
CA TRP A 40 -16.71 -5.19 64.16
C TRP A 40 -17.52 -5.02 62.86
N GLN A 41 -18.25 -3.92 62.71
CA GLN A 41 -19.03 -3.63 61.50
C GLN A 41 -18.20 -2.94 60.42
N ILE A 42 -17.07 -2.34 60.78
CA ILE A 42 -16.20 -1.59 59.87
C ILE A 42 -15.62 -2.50 58.78
N GLU A 43 -15.06 -3.65 59.15
CA GLU A 43 -14.39 -4.55 58.20
C GLU A 43 -15.38 -5.17 57.19
N LEU A 44 -16.54 -5.61 57.68
CA LEU A 44 -17.60 -6.20 56.86
C LEU A 44 -18.21 -5.17 55.89
N LYS A 45 -18.47 -3.94 56.36
CA LYS A 45 -18.94 -2.84 55.51
C LYS A 45 -17.90 -2.39 54.49
N MET A 46 -16.63 -2.30 54.88
CA MET A 46 -15.54 -1.93 53.97
C MET A 46 -15.45 -2.91 52.80
N LYS A 47 -15.46 -4.21 53.09
CA LYS A 47 -15.44 -5.26 52.06
C LYS A 47 -16.67 -5.19 51.16
N TYR A 48 -17.86 -4.98 51.73
CA TYR A 48 -19.08 -4.81 50.95
C TYR A 48 -19.01 -3.61 49.99
N TYR A 49 -18.60 -2.43 50.48
CA TYR A 49 -18.49 -1.22 49.66
C TYR A 49 -17.40 -1.34 48.60
N PHE A 50 -16.27 -1.98 48.92
CA PHE A 50 -15.21 -2.27 47.96
C PHE A 50 -15.76 -3.07 46.78
N TRP A 51 -16.37 -4.24 47.02
CA TRP A 51 -16.90 -5.08 45.94
C TRP A 51 -17.99 -4.37 45.14
N LYS A 52 -18.85 -3.59 45.80
CA LYS A 52 -19.87 -2.80 45.12
C LYS A 52 -19.26 -1.76 44.18
N PHE A 53 -18.29 -0.98 44.64
CA PHE A 53 -17.68 0.08 43.84
C PHE A 53 -16.76 -0.47 42.75
N VAL A 54 -16.01 -1.54 43.01
CA VAL A 54 -15.25 -2.26 41.98
C VAL A 54 -16.21 -2.69 40.87
N GLN A 55 -17.33 -3.33 41.21
CA GLN A 55 -18.29 -3.79 40.22
C GLN A 55 -18.92 -2.64 39.42
N GLU A 56 -19.24 -1.51 40.06
CA GLU A 56 -19.73 -0.30 39.36
C GLU A 56 -18.70 0.27 38.38
N GLU A 57 -17.43 0.41 38.78
CA GLU A 57 -16.38 0.99 37.95
C GLU A 57 -15.98 0.06 36.79
N PHE A 58 -15.84 -1.24 37.04
CA PHE A 58 -15.63 -2.22 35.97
C PHE A 58 -16.80 -2.26 35.00
N GLY A 59 -18.04 -2.14 35.47
CA GLY A 59 -19.22 -2.05 34.62
C GLY A 59 -19.13 -0.90 33.62
N LYS A 60 -18.83 0.31 34.10
CA LYS A 60 -18.65 1.49 33.24
C LYS A 60 -17.51 1.32 32.23
N CYS A 61 -16.39 0.74 32.65
CA CYS A 61 -15.25 0.52 31.76
C CYS A 61 -15.54 -0.54 30.69
N ILE A 62 -16.28 -1.59 31.03
CA ILE A 62 -16.75 -2.58 30.06
C ILE A 62 -17.71 -1.94 29.06
N ASP A 63 -18.65 -1.12 29.52
CA ASP A 63 -19.58 -0.41 28.63
C ASP A 63 -18.83 0.49 27.63
N LEU A 64 -17.84 1.27 28.10
CA LEU A 64 -16.96 2.08 27.25
C LEU A 64 -16.18 1.23 26.23
N HIS A 65 -15.67 0.07 26.65
CA HIS A 65 -14.93 -0.83 25.77
C HIS A 65 -15.85 -1.45 24.68
N VAL A 66 -17.08 -1.81 25.05
CA VAL A 66 -18.09 -2.32 24.13
C VAL A 66 -18.49 -1.25 23.10
N GLU A 67 -18.68 0.00 23.53
CA GLU A 67 -18.97 1.12 22.64
C GLU A 67 -17.82 1.37 21.65
N PHE A 68 -16.58 1.35 22.13
CA PHE A 68 -15.39 1.45 21.29
C PHE A 68 -15.31 0.31 20.25
N LEU A 69 -15.56 -0.94 20.67
CA LEU A 69 -15.62 -2.10 19.76
C LEU A 69 -16.70 -1.94 18.70
N ALA A 70 -17.88 -1.41 19.07
CA ALA A 70 -18.96 -1.13 18.13
C ALA A 70 -18.54 -0.07 17.09
N MET A 71 -17.83 0.97 17.52
CA MET A 71 -17.27 1.99 16.63
C MET A 71 -16.23 1.38 15.66
N LEU A 72 -15.32 0.55 16.18
CA LEU A 72 -14.30 -0.12 15.37
C LEU A 72 -14.95 -1.05 14.31
N ASN A 73 -15.98 -1.81 14.70
CA ASN A 73 -16.74 -2.66 13.79
C ASN A 73 -17.47 -1.85 12.71
N ARG A 74 -17.92 -0.63 13.01
CA ARG A 74 -18.53 0.28 12.03
C ARG A 74 -17.52 0.84 11.03
N VAL A 75 -16.29 1.11 11.46
CA VAL A 75 -15.21 1.64 10.61
C VAL A 75 -14.59 0.56 9.72
N ARG A 76 -14.52 -0.69 10.20
CA ARG A 76 -13.94 -1.84 9.49
C ARG A 76 -14.42 -2.01 8.03
N PRO A 77 -15.73 -2.06 7.72
CA PRO A 77 -16.18 -2.24 6.33
C PRO A 77 -15.81 -1.05 5.43
N MET A 78 -15.70 0.17 5.99
CA MET A 78 -15.25 1.34 5.23
C MET A 78 -13.77 1.20 4.84
N LEU A 79 -12.92 0.80 5.78
CA LEU A 79 -11.51 0.54 5.51
C LEU A 79 -11.33 -0.56 4.47
N ASN A 80 -12.01 -1.70 4.63
CA ASN A 80 -11.93 -2.82 3.69
C ASN A 80 -12.32 -2.39 2.27
N ARG A 81 -13.39 -1.61 2.13
CA ARG A 81 -13.82 -1.08 0.83
C ARG A 81 -12.80 -0.12 0.22
N MET A 82 -12.22 0.77 1.03
CA MET A 82 -11.18 1.70 0.56
C MET A 82 -9.91 0.97 0.12
N PHE A 83 -9.47 -0.03 0.88
CA PHE A 83 -8.32 -0.87 0.49
C PHE A 83 -8.57 -1.59 -0.84
N TYR A 84 -9.76 -2.17 -1.01
CA TYR A 84 -10.15 -2.82 -2.25
C TYR A 84 -10.11 -1.83 -3.43
N ILE A 85 -10.74 -0.66 -3.29
CA ILE A 85 -10.73 0.37 -4.34
C ILE A 85 -9.30 0.80 -4.69
N MET A 86 -8.46 1.12 -3.70
CA MET A 86 -7.08 1.52 -3.92
C MET A 86 -6.26 0.44 -4.62
N TYR A 87 -6.45 -0.82 -4.24
CA TYR A 87 -5.76 -1.96 -4.86
C TYR A 87 -6.11 -2.06 -6.35
N TYR A 88 -7.40 -2.10 -6.69
CA TYR A 88 -7.83 -2.23 -8.09
C TYR A 88 -7.53 -0.98 -8.92
N SER A 89 -7.64 0.23 -8.36
CA SER A 89 -7.28 1.45 -9.08
C SER A 89 -5.78 1.51 -9.39
N THR A 90 -4.94 1.04 -8.47
CA THR A 90 -3.49 0.96 -8.67
C THR A 90 -3.14 -0.10 -9.72
N ALA A 91 -3.74 -1.29 -9.63
CA ALA A 91 -3.56 -2.34 -10.62
C ALA A 91 -4.01 -1.90 -12.02
N LEU A 92 -5.15 -1.21 -12.13
CA LEU A 92 -5.64 -0.63 -13.37
C LEU A 92 -4.67 0.42 -13.91
N SER A 93 -4.17 1.32 -13.07
CA SER A 93 -3.21 2.36 -13.46
C SER A 93 -1.90 1.76 -13.96
N LEU A 94 -1.41 0.69 -13.31
CA LEU A 94 -0.24 -0.08 -13.75
C LEU A 94 -0.49 -0.77 -15.09
N ALA A 95 -1.65 -1.40 -15.28
CA ALA A 95 -2.02 -2.05 -16.54
C ALA A 95 -2.12 -1.04 -17.68
N CYS A 96 -2.77 0.11 -17.46
CA CYS A 96 -2.84 1.20 -18.44
C CYS A 96 -1.44 1.75 -18.78
N GLY A 97 -0.58 1.95 -17.78
CA GLY A 97 0.81 2.36 -17.99
C GLY A 97 1.61 1.34 -18.81
N ALA A 98 1.45 0.04 -18.53
CA ALA A 98 2.09 -1.02 -19.28
C ALA A 98 1.60 -1.09 -20.73
N MET A 99 0.30 -0.96 -20.97
CA MET A 99 -0.27 -0.91 -22.32
C MET A 99 0.25 0.30 -23.11
N TYR A 100 0.35 1.47 -22.48
CA TYR A 100 0.88 2.68 -23.10
C TYR A 100 2.37 2.54 -23.46
N LEU A 101 3.18 1.95 -22.57
CA LEU A 101 4.59 1.67 -22.86
C LEU A 101 4.74 0.63 -23.98
N ALA A 102 3.88 -0.39 -24.00
CA ALA A 102 3.89 -1.40 -25.05
C ALA A 102 3.52 -0.80 -26.42
N SER A 103 2.49 0.05 -26.49
CA SER A 103 2.08 0.70 -27.73
C SER A 103 3.16 1.67 -28.23
N LEU A 104 3.80 2.45 -27.34
CA LEU A 104 4.94 3.28 -27.69
C LEU A 104 6.11 2.45 -28.23
N LYS A 105 6.43 1.32 -27.58
CA LYS A 105 7.49 0.42 -28.06
C LYS A 105 7.19 -0.09 -29.47
N THR A 106 5.96 -0.53 -29.72
CA THR A 106 5.55 -1.03 -31.04
C THR A 106 5.60 0.06 -32.10
N ILE A 107 5.06 1.25 -31.84
CA ILE A 107 5.07 2.37 -32.80
C ILE A 107 6.51 2.81 -33.10
N THR A 108 7.34 2.96 -32.07
CA THR A 108 8.72 3.44 -32.23
C THR A 108 9.58 2.39 -32.93
N LEU A 109 9.45 1.11 -32.57
CA LEU A 109 10.19 0.02 -33.23
C LEU A 109 9.78 -0.10 -34.70
N PHE A 110 8.48 -0.09 -35.00
CA PHE A 110 7.98 -0.19 -36.36
C PHE A 110 8.45 0.99 -37.22
N SER A 111 8.36 2.21 -36.69
CA SER A 111 8.81 3.43 -37.38
C SER A 111 10.32 3.43 -37.61
N HIS A 112 11.10 2.92 -36.67
CA HIS A 112 12.55 2.87 -36.79
C HIS A 112 13.02 1.81 -37.79
N GLN A 113 12.39 0.64 -37.78
CA GLN A 113 12.67 -0.42 -38.76
C GLN A 113 12.19 -0.04 -40.17
N SER A 114 11.06 0.67 -40.30
CA SER A 114 10.57 1.11 -41.61
C SER A 114 11.55 2.07 -42.28
N ILE A 115 12.17 2.99 -41.54
CA ILE A 115 13.22 3.88 -42.08
C ILE A 115 14.36 3.07 -42.67
N GLY A 116 14.82 2.03 -41.96
CA GLY A 116 15.87 1.13 -42.44
C GLY A 116 15.50 0.42 -43.74
N ASN A 117 14.26 -0.09 -43.81
CA ASN A 117 13.75 -0.81 -44.98
C ASN A 117 13.59 0.12 -46.19
N GLU A 118 13.05 1.32 -46.01
CA GLU A 118 12.91 2.32 -47.09
C GLU A 118 14.29 2.73 -47.61
N VAL A 119 15.24 3.02 -46.72
CA VAL A 119 16.61 3.40 -47.08
C VAL A 119 17.35 2.26 -47.79
N TYR A 120 17.12 1.01 -47.37
CA TYR A 120 17.69 -0.18 -48.01
C TYR A 120 17.07 -0.47 -49.38
N GLY A 121 15.77 -0.21 -49.56
CA GLY A 121 15.04 -0.42 -50.81
C GLY A 121 15.30 0.61 -51.91
N LEU A 122 16.00 1.71 -51.59
CA LEU A 122 16.45 2.67 -52.60
C LEU A 122 17.55 2.04 -53.46
N ASP A 123 17.51 2.25 -54.79
CA ASP A 123 18.58 1.89 -55.73
C ASP A 123 19.85 2.77 -55.58
N TRP A 124 20.09 3.32 -54.40
CA TRP A 124 21.25 4.15 -54.08
C TRP A 124 22.59 3.48 -54.43
N PRO A 125 22.80 2.14 -54.31
CA PRO A 125 24.07 1.54 -54.70
C PRO A 125 24.31 1.60 -56.21
N MET A 126 23.24 1.62 -57.01
CA MET A 126 23.32 1.72 -58.48
C MET A 126 23.34 3.16 -58.97
N ARG A 127 22.72 4.10 -58.23
CA ARG A 127 22.65 5.52 -58.61
C ARG A 127 23.84 6.37 -58.14
N LEU A 128 24.58 5.93 -57.13
CA LEU A 128 25.83 6.56 -56.70
C LEU A 128 26.98 6.09 -57.59
N GLU A 129 26.99 6.57 -58.83
CA GLU A 129 28.14 6.43 -59.72
C GLU A 129 29.34 7.19 -59.14
N CYS A 130 30.52 6.56 -59.17
CA CYS A 130 31.73 7.12 -58.59
C CYS A 130 32.48 7.91 -59.65
N GLU A 131 32.40 9.24 -59.58
CA GLU A 131 33.25 10.13 -60.38
C GLU A 131 34.53 10.46 -59.62
N ASP A 132 35.68 10.48 -60.33
CA ASP A 132 37.00 10.71 -59.71
C ASP A 132 37.11 12.05 -58.97
N LEU A 133 36.33 13.05 -59.39
CA LEU A 133 36.28 14.39 -58.78
C LEU A 133 35.55 14.42 -57.43
N PHE A 134 34.71 13.42 -57.11
CA PHE A 134 33.83 13.39 -55.93
C PHE A 134 34.03 12.15 -55.05
N ILE A 135 35.20 11.50 -55.12
CA ILE A 135 35.50 10.26 -54.37
C ILE A 135 35.32 10.43 -52.85
N VAL A 136 35.66 11.60 -52.30
CA VAL A 136 35.58 11.86 -50.86
C VAL A 136 34.12 11.96 -50.41
N GLU A 137 33.31 12.69 -51.18
CA GLU A 137 31.89 12.89 -50.98
C GLU A 137 31.12 11.56 -51.15
N HIS A 138 31.45 10.79 -52.18
CA HIS A 138 30.88 9.45 -52.43
C HIS A 138 31.09 8.51 -51.24
N ARG A 139 32.32 8.44 -50.72
CA ARG A 139 32.63 7.64 -49.53
C ARG A 139 31.90 8.14 -48.29
N SER A 140 31.77 9.45 -48.13
CA SER A 140 31.07 10.07 -47.00
C SER A 140 29.57 9.70 -47.01
N VAL A 141 28.90 9.87 -48.16
CA VAL A 141 27.47 9.54 -48.32
C VAL A 141 27.23 8.04 -48.11
N ARG A 142 28.07 7.17 -48.70
CA ARG A 142 27.96 5.72 -48.50
C ARG A 142 28.12 5.32 -47.04
N LYS A 143 29.06 5.94 -46.32
CA LYS A 143 29.26 5.71 -44.88
C LYS A 143 28.04 6.12 -44.08
N ILE A 144 27.46 7.30 -44.36
CA ILE A 144 26.25 7.77 -43.71
C ILE A 144 25.08 6.82 -43.96
N MET A 145 24.84 6.42 -45.21
CA MET A 145 23.77 5.51 -45.59
C MET A 145 23.90 4.15 -44.88
N THR A 146 25.11 3.60 -44.84
CA THR A 146 25.41 2.34 -44.15
C THR A 146 25.19 2.46 -42.64
N VAL A 147 25.57 3.59 -42.03
CA VAL A 147 25.33 3.86 -40.62
C VAL A 147 23.84 3.97 -40.32
N VAL A 148 23.06 4.69 -41.15
CA VAL A 148 21.60 4.80 -40.98
C VAL A 148 20.94 3.42 -41.03
N ILE A 149 21.31 2.58 -42.00
CA ILE A 149 20.82 1.20 -42.10
C ILE A 149 21.23 0.39 -40.85
N ALA A 150 22.50 0.43 -40.45
CA ALA A 150 22.98 -0.32 -39.29
C ALA A 150 22.32 0.11 -37.97
N VAL A 151 22.10 1.41 -37.79
CA VAL A 151 21.43 1.95 -36.59
C VAL A 151 19.94 1.61 -36.60
N SER A 152 19.25 1.76 -37.74
CA SER A 152 17.82 1.47 -37.87
C SER A 152 17.44 0.02 -37.54
N GLN A 153 18.37 -0.93 -37.72
CA GLN A 153 18.18 -2.34 -37.39
C GLN A 153 18.44 -2.68 -35.91
N GLN A 154 18.95 -1.74 -35.11
CA GLN A 154 19.14 -1.97 -33.67
C GLN A 154 17.79 -1.93 -32.95
N PRO A 155 17.52 -2.89 -32.04
CA PRO A 155 16.32 -2.87 -31.24
C PRO A 155 16.35 -1.66 -30.29
N LEU A 156 15.28 -0.87 -30.28
CA LEU A 156 15.09 0.22 -29.32
C LEU A 156 14.94 -0.36 -27.91
N ARG A 157 15.99 -0.19 -27.09
CA ARG A 157 16.02 -0.60 -25.69
C ARG A 157 15.43 0.53 -24.85
N LEU A 158 14.18 0.38 -24.41
CA LEU A 158 13.55 1.31 -23.49
C LEU A 158 14.07 1.05 -22.07
N ASN A 159 15.08 1.82 -21.67
CA ASN A 159 15.62 1.80 -20.32
C ASN A 159 14.76 2.68 -19.41
N GLY A 160 14.21 2.10 -18.35
CA GLY A 160 13.57 2.88 -17.29
C GLY A 160 14.62 3.64 -16.49
N LEU A 161 14.77 4.94 -16.77
CA LEU A 161 15.63 5.87 -16.02
C LEU A 161 17.09 5.39 -15.85
N GLY A 162 17.62 4.65 -16.83
CA GLY A 162 19.02 4.20 -16.85
C GLY A 162 19.40 3.14 -15.81
N ARG A 163 18.43 2.56 -15.09
CA ARG A 163 18.71 1.48 -14.11
C ARG A 163 18.31 0.10 -14.60
N GLU A 164 17.20 -0.06 -15.31
CA GLU A 164 16.69 -1.39 -15.65
C GLU A 164 15.88 -1.40 -16.97
N GLU A 165 15.94 -2.51 -17.70
CA GLU A 165 15.11 -2.76 -18.88
C GLU A 165 13.71 -3.22 -18.47
N PHE A 166 12.67 -2.58 -19.04
CA PHE A 166 11.30 -3.03 -18.83
C PHE A 166 11.01 -4.28 -19.67
N THR A 167 11.05 -5.44 -19.04
CA THR A 167 10.72 -6.74 -19.66
C THR A 167 9.35 -7.25 -19.19
N GLN A 168 8.74 -8.12 -19.99
CA GLN A 168 7.46 -8.75 -19.65
C GLN A 168 7.56 -9.58 -18.34
N ASP A 169 8.69 -10.22 -18.08
CA ASP A 169 8.92 -11.00 -16.86
C ASP A 169 8.94 -10.12 -15.60
N ARG A 170 9.44 -8.89 -15.73
CA ARG A 170 9.45 -7.90 -14.64
C ARG A 170 8.04 -7.40 -14.33
N PHE A 171 7.19 -7.24 -15.35
CA PHE A 171 5.77 -6.92 -15.15
C PHE A 171 5.07 -8.05 -14.38
N TRP A 172 5.31 -9.30 -14.74
CA TRP A 172 4.79 -10.46 -13.99
C TRP A 172 5.31 -10.51 -12.55
N ALA A 173 6.59 -10.22 -12.32
CA ALA A 173 7.16 -10.16 -10.98
C ALA A 173 6.50 -9.07 -10.11
N LEU A 174 6.23 -7.89 -10.67
CA LEU A 174 5.52 -6.80 -9.98
C LEU A 174 4.07 -7.18 -9.64
N LEU A 175 3.36 -7.82 -10.57
CA LEU A 175 2.01 -8.35 -10.33
C LEU A 175 2.00 -9.39 -9.22
N ASN A 176 2.96 -10.31 -9.23
CA ASN A 176 3.07 -11.37 -8.24
C ASN A 176 3.42 -10.80 -6.85
N LEU A 177 4.27 -9.77 -6.79
CA LEU A 177 4.58 -9.06 -5.55
C LEU A 177 3.34 -8.36 -4.99
N ALA A 178 2.56 -7.67 -5.83
CA ALA A 178 1.32 -7.03 -5.42
C ALA A 178 0.26 -8.04 -4.94
N TYR A 179 0.16 -9.19 -5.62
CA TYR A 179 -0.72 -10.29 -5.23
C TYR A 179 -0.32 -10.93 -3.89
N ASN A 180 0.98 -11.18 -3.68
CA ASN A 180 1.48 -11.70 -2.42
C ASN A 180 1.24 -10.73 -1.26
N PHE A 181 1.43 -9.43 -1.49
CA PHE A 181 1.16 -8.41 -0.47
C PHE A 181 -0.33 -8.36 -0.08
N TYR A 182 -1.22 -8.52 -1.06
CA TYR A 182 -2.66 -8.64 -0.82
C TYR A 182 -2.98 -9.88 0.02
N ASN A 183 -2.41 -11.05 -0.30
CA ASN A 183 -2.64 -12.28 0.45
C ASN A 183 -2.15 -12.18 1.89
N VAL A 184 -0.99 -11.57 2.15
CA VAL A 184 -0.50 -11.32 3.52
C VAL A 184 -1.47 -10.45 4.31
N LEU A 185 -2.02 -9.40 3.68
CA LEU A 185 -3.02 -8.55 4.33
C LEU A 185 -4.34 -9.30 4.57
N ASN A 186 -4.72 -10.20 3.66
CA ASN A 186 -5.94 -10.98 3.78
C ASN A 186 -5.84 -12.07 4.85
N ASP A 187 -4.70 -12.77 4.94
CA ASP A 187 -4.38 -13.70 6.03
C ASP A 187 -4.39 -13.01 7.40
N TYR A 188 -3.89 -11.76 7.46
CA TYR A 188 -3.96 -10.95 8.67
C TYR A 188 -5.41 -10.63 9.05
N ASN A 189 -6.28 -10.42 8.06
CA ASN A 189 -7.70 -10.16 8.25
C ASN A 189 -8.45 -11.41 8.73
N ASP A 190 -8.16 -12.58 8.15
CA ASP A 190 -8.80 -13.86 8.53
C ASP A 190 -8.41 -14.29 9.95
N CYS A 191 -7.15 -14.10 10.37
CA CYS A 191 -6.71 -14.34 11.75
C CYS A 191 -7.47 -13.48 12.78
N CYS A 192 -7.92 -12.29 12.41
CA CYS A 192 -8.70 -11.41 13.28
C CYS A 192 -10.21 -11.76 13.30
N VAL A 193 -10.72 -12.44 12.28
CA VAL A 193 -12.13 -12.83 12.21
C VAL A 193 -12.40 -14.13 12.97
N THR A 194 -11.47 -15.10 12.95
CA THR A 194 -11.65 -16.38 13.64
C THR A 194 -11.55 -16.29 15.17
N ASN A 195 -10.90 -15.26 15.71
CA ASN A 195 -10.76 -15.07 17.17
C ASN A 195 -11.95 -14.36 17.84
N ASN A 196 -12.95 -13.90 17.08
CA ASN A 196 -14.19 -13.31 17.62
C ASN A 196 -15.38 -14.30 17.60
N GLY A 197 -15.12 -15.57 17.31
CA GLY A 197 -16.12 -16.61 17.12
C GLY A 197 -15.97 -17.81 18.05
N THR A 198 -15.69 -17.58 19.34
CA THR A 198 -15.89 -18.55 20.43
C THR A 198 -16.24 -17.82 21.71
#